data_AF-A0A835VAI5-F1
#
_entry.id   AF-A0A835VAI5-F1
#
_cell.length_a   1.000
_cell.length_b   1.000
_cell.length_c   1.000
_cell.angle_alpha   90.00
_cell.angle_beta   90.00
_cell.angle_gamma   90.00
#
_symmetry.space_group_name_H-M   'P 1'
#
loop_
_entity.id
_entity.type
_entity.pdbx_description
1 polymer ?
#
loop_
_entity_poly.entity_id
_entity_poly.type
_entity_poly.pdbx_seq_one_letter_code
_entity_poly.pdbx_strand_id
1 'polypeptide(L)'
;MLSIPTTATTAAASSSISTALRLIPRSKSRFSKILLPLALNRNASSEFPSLSDGGNFGGIHLDDTVSIGSEKTRIDSWISSRIPGISRVRVQFSIRSGLVTVNGRKIEKVSHIVKGGDVVSCMVPELQPLKAEPEEIPLNIVYEDAQVLVVNKPAHMVVHPAPGNANGTLVNAILNHCQLPVCAYIDRSDSSDNEDYVNSPENTVDDFSSEFNSSKTKAFVRPGIVHRLDKGTSGLLVVAKNEHSHLHLAEQFKMHTIYRLYISLTSGVPSPGSGRIEIPIARDSNNRTRMAAISGSNISRNARYAASRYKVVEAFAAGGAALVHWRLETGRTHQIRAHAKHLGTPLLGDELYGGTKGLALSLLKARTPPSSHGHVSEMVSMLERPCLHAQSLGFKHPYSGEYMCFSCPPPDDFTEILNRLRSITNHHSRRDCKMEMSEEDALDQFVS
;
A
#
# COMPACT_ATOMS: atom_id res chain seq x y z
N MET A 1 -20.29 31.83 -47.86
CA MET A 1 -21.17 31.06 -48.75
C MET A 1 -20.32 30.55 -49.89
N LEU A 2 -19.92 29.27 -49.89
CA LEU A 2 -19.45 28.58 -51.09
C LEU A 2 -19.62 27.08 -50.87
N SER A 3 -20.26 26.49 -51.86
CA SER A 3 -21.02 25.25 -51.85
C SER A 3 -20.18 23.99 -51.91
N ILE A 4 -20.72 22.95 -51.28
CA ILE A 4 -20.42 21.53 -51.47
C ILE A 4 -20.73 21.11 -52.92
N PRO A 5 -20.07 20.05 -53.44
CA PRO A 5 -20.85 18.99 -54.06
C PRO A 5 -20.53 17.61 -53.48
N THR A 6 -21.63 16.87 -53.34
CA THR A 6 -21.79 15.51 -52.84
C THR A 6 -21.97 14.57 -54.04
N THR A 7 -21.29 13.42 -54.06
CA THR A 7 -21.74 12.11 -54.60
C THR A 7 -20.66 11.08 -54.20
N ALA A 8 -20.88 10.08 -53.34
CA ALA A 8 -21.82 8.95 -53.32
C ALA A 8 -21.38 7.72 -54.16
N THR A 9 -21.14 6.62 -53.42
CA THR A 9 -21.41 5.20 -53.77
C THR A 9 -20.30 4.36 -54.41
N THR A 10 -19.81 3.34 -53.69
CA THR A 10 -19.95 1.91 -54.05
C THR A 10 -19.45 1.00 -52.92
N ALA A 11 -20.10 -0.15 -52.80
CA ALA A 11 -20.04 -1.10 -51.70
C ALA A 11 -19.36 -2.42 -52.11
N ALA A 12 -19.05 -3.23 -51.09
CA ALA A 12 -18.81 -4.68 -51.08
C ALA A 12 -17.49 -5.22 -51.68
N ALA A 13 -16.70 -5.95 -50.88
CA ALA A 13 -16.84 -7.41 -50.75
C ALA A 13 -15.74 -8.01 -49.85
N SER A 14 -16.18 -8.99 -49.07
CA SER A 14 -15.46 -9.96 -48.25
C SER A 14 -14.45 -10.82 -49.03
N SER A 15 -13.37 -11.25 -48.38
CA SER A 15 -12.83 -12.59 -48.61
C SER A 15 -12.16 -13.18 -47.37
N SER A 16 -12.69 -14.34 -47.00
CA SER A 16 -12.21 -15.27 -45.99
C SER A 16 -11.19 -16.20 -46.65
N ILE A 17 -10.07 -16.50 -45.98
CA ILE A 17 -9.25 -17.67 -46.31
C ILE A 17 -8.96 -18.46 -45.04
N SER A 18 -9.60 -19.63 -45.01
CA SER A 18 -9.37 -20.76 -44.11
C SER A 18 -8.33 -21.67 -44.73
N THR A 19 -7.31 -22.09 -43.98
CA THR A 19 -6.57 -23.34 -44.28
C THR A 19 -6.12 -24.01 -42.98
N ALA A 20 -6.37 -25.31 -42.92
CA ALA A 20 -6.35 -26.18 -41.77
C ALA A 20 -5.01 -26.89 -41.51
N LEU A 21 -4.83 -27.25 -40.23
CA LEU A 21 -4.28 -28.51 -39.67
C LEU A 21 -3.32 -29.38 -40.51
N ARG A 22 -2.13 -29.63 -39.94
CA ARG A 22 -1.51 -30.97 -39.94
C ARG A 22 -0.80 -31.27 -38.60
N LEU A 23 -1.30 -32.32 -37.94
CA LEU A 23 -0.71 -33.07 -36.83
C LEU A 23 0.40 -33.98 -37.33
N ILE A 24 1.52 -34.09 -36.60
CA ILE A 24 2.36 -35.30 -36.56
C ILE A 24 2.88 -35.55 -35.13
N PRO A 25 2.80 -36.78 -34.59
CA PRO A 25 3.13 -37.16 -33.21
C PRO A 25 4.51 -37.83 -33.06
N ARG A 26 5.04 -37.90 -31.83
CA ARG A 26 6.08 -38.84 -31.30
C ARG A 26 6.30 -38.47 -29.81
N SER A 27 6.57 -39.34 -28.84
CA SER A 27 6.91 -40.76 -28.77
C SER A 27 6.74 -41.21 -27.30
N LYS A 28 6.47 -42.50 -27.09
CA LYS A 28 6.32 -43.18 -25.79
C LYS A 28 7.67 -43.72 -25.27
N SER A 29 7.87 -43.70 -23.96
CA SER A 29 8.73 -44.60 -23.16
C SER A 29 7.98 -44.76 -21.82
N ARG A 30 7.49 -45.93 -21.35
CA ARG A 30 7.95 -47.32 -21.17
C ARG A 30 9.18 -47.48 -20.26
N PHE A 31 8.92 -47.63 -18.95
CA PHE A 31 9.50 -48.59 -17.99
C PHE A 31 8.47 -48.73 -16.85
N SER A 32 8.17 -49.85 -16.20
CA SER A 32 8.35 -51.29 -16.40
C SER A 32 7.39 -51.94 -15.38
N LYS A 33 6.73 -53.02 -15.77
CA LYS A 33 5.79 -53.80 -14.94
C LYS A 33 6.56 -54.74 -14.00
N ILE A 34 6.04 -54.94 -12.79
CA ILE A 34 6.16 -56.21 -12.05
C ILE A 34 4.73 -56.68 -11.73
N LEU A 35 4.40 -57.92 -12.06
CA LEU A 35 3.11 -58.61 -11.89
C LEU A 35 3.22 -59.64 -10.75
N LEU A 36 2.24 -59.69 -9.83
CA LEU A 36 1.27 -60.78 -9.52
C LEU A 36 1.57 -61.51 -8.18
N PRO A 37 0.60 -62.16 -7.49
CA PRO A 37 -0.71 -62.59 -7.99
C PRO A 37 -1.98 -62.19 -7.21
N LEU A 38 -3.10 -62.33 -7.91
CA LEU A 38 -4.49 -62.39 -7.42
C LEU A 38 -4.69 -63.51 -6.40
N ALA A 39 -5.49 -63.23 -5.36
CA ALA A 39 -6.39 -64.21 -4.76
C ALA A 39 -7.78 -63.57 -4.63
N LEU A 40 -8.77 -64.24 -5.20
CA LEU A 40 -10.19 -63.93 -5.10
C LEU A 40 -10.68 -64.16 -3.66
N ASN A 41 -11.42 -63.20 -3.10
CA ASN A 41 -12.60 -63.59 -2.34
C ASN A 41 -13.71 -62.53 -2.42
N ARG A 42 -14.92 -62.99 -2.65
CA ARG A 42 -16.17 -62.23 -2.75
C ARG A 42 -16.77 -62.03 -1.36
N ASN A 43 -17.51 -60.94 -1.21
CA ASN A 43 -18.46 -60.59 -0.16
C ASN A 43 -17.87 -59.97 1.13
N ALA A 44 -18.04 -58.66 1.29
CA ALA A 44 -18.61 -58.05 2.50
C ALA A 44 -18.80 -56.53 2.29
N SER A 45 -20.06 -56.09 2.43
CA SER A 45 -20.53 -54.79 2.91
C SER A 45 -19.65 -53.54 2.70
N SER A 46 -20.18 -52.62 1.91
CA SER A 46 -19.78 -51.21 1.83
C SER A 46 -19.99 -50.50 3.17
N GLU A 47 -18.91 -50.30 3.92
CA GLU A 47 -18.81 -49.26 4.95
C GLU A 47 -17.81 -48.20 4.46
N PHE A 48 -18.34 -47.08 3.98
CA PHE A 48 -17.55 -45.87 3.80
C PHE A 48 -17.30 -45.24 5.18
N PRO A 49 -16.08 -44.83 5.53
CA PRO A 49 -15.83 -44.09 6.75
C PRO A 49 -16.54 -42.75 6.66
N SER A 50 -17.49 -42.52 7.58
CA SER A 50 -18.08 -41.22 7.84
C SER A 50 -16.97 -40.26 8.29
N LEU A 51 -16.61 -39.31 7.43
CA LEU A 51 -15.85 -38.12 7.81
C LEU A 51 -16.76 -37.19 8.62
N SER A 52 -16.97 -37.55 9.88
CA SER A 52 -17.24 -36.61 10.95
C SER A 52 -15.91 -35.96 11.34
N ASP A 53 -15.57 -34.85 10.70
CA ASP A 53 -14.60 -33.91 11.29
C ASP A 53 -15.18 -32.50 11.18
N GLY A 54 -16.01 -32.19 12.18
CA GLY A 54 -16.53 -30.86 12.42
C GLY A 54 -15.38 -29.98 12.90
N GLY A 55 -14.68 -29.36 11.96
CA GLY A 55 -13.86 -28.19 12.28
C GLY A 55 -14.75 -27.12 12.88
N ASN A 56 -14.54 -26.81 14.17
CA ASN A 56 -15.16 -25.69 14.88
C ASN A 56 -14.72 -24.37 14.23
N PHE A 57 -15.28 -24.02 13.08
CA PHE A 57 -15.17 -22.69 12.52
C PHE A 57 -16.23 -21.82 13.17
N GLY A 58 -15.85 -21.13 14.26
CA GLY A 58 -16.64 -19.98 14.72
C GLY A 58 -16.83 -19.02 13.55
N GLY A 59 -18.07 -18.59 13.29
CA GLY A 59 -18.40 -17.82 12.10
C GLY A 59 -19.89 -17.59 11.92
N ILE A 60 -20.23 -16.75 10.93
CA ILE A 60 -21.62 -16.50 10.56
C ILE A 60 -22.05 -17.56 9.56
N HIS A 61 -23.11 -18.28 9.91
CA HIS A 61 -23.76 -19.23 9.02
C HIS A 61 -24.95 -18.57 8.34
N LEU A 62 -25.07 -18.76 7.03
CA LEU A 62 -26.24 -18.41 6.24
C LEU A 62 -26.72 -19.66 5.52
N ASP A 63 -27.90 -20.13 5.89
CA ASP A 63 -28.64 -21.16 5.17
C ASP A 63 -29.96 -20.53 4.72
N ASP A 64 -30.10 -20.26 3.42
CA ASP A 64 -31.27 -19.59 2.88
C ASP A 64 -31.58 -20.07 1.45
N THR A 65 -32.84 -19.98 1.05
CA THR A 65 -33.33 -20.38 -0.27
C THR A 65 -33.60 -19.17 -1.13
N VAL A 66 -33.13 -19.20 -2.38
CA VAL A 66 -33.39 -18.13 -3.34
C VAL A 66 -34.89 -18.09 -3.65
N SER A 67 -35.54 -16.95 -3.41
CA SER A 67 -36.98 -16.79 -3.64
C SER A 67 -37.39 -17.13 -5.07
N ILE A 68 -38.47 -17.92 -5.21
CA ILE A 68 -39.01 -18.30 -6.52
C ILE A 68 -39.53 -17.04 -7.23
N GLY A 69 -39.05 -16.80 -8.46
CA GLY A 69 -39.34 -15.58 -9.23
C GLY A 69 -38.30 -14.46 -9.10
N SER A 70 -37.24 -14.63 -8.29
CA SER A 70 -36.14 -13.66 -8.23
C SER A 70 -35.29 -13.68 -9.51
N GLU A 71 -34.74 -12.51 -9.87
CA GLU A 71 -33.78 -12.41 -10.96
C GLU A 71 -32.51 -13.24 -10.69
N LYS A 72 -31.88 -13.70 -11.78
CA LYS A 72 -30.61 -14.41 -11.75
C LYS A 72 -29.54 -13.50 -11.18
N THR A 73 -29.01 -13.86 -10.02
CA THR A 73 -27.99 -13.05 -9.32
C THR A 73 -26.73 -13.85 -9.09
N ARG A 74 -25.59 -13.16 -9.00
CA ARG A 74 -24.33 -13.79 -8.63
C ARG A 74 -24.36 -14.18 -7.16
N ILE A 75 -23.87 -15.37 -6.86
CA ILE A 75 -23.83 -15.94 -5.50
C ILE A 75 -23.16 -14.99 -4.50
N ASP A 76 -22.06 -14.34 -4.89
CA ASP A 76 -21.33 -13.43 -4.00
C ASP A 76 -22.16 -12.19 -3.63
N SER A 77 -22.91 -11.64 -4.58
CA SER A 77 -23.83 -10.52 -4.35
C SER A 77 -25.03 -10.93 -3.52
N TRP A 78 -25.59 -12.12 -3.81
CA TRP A 78 -26.77 -12.66 -3.15
C TRP A 78 -26.51 -12.98 -1.67
N ILE A 79 -25.34 -13.53 -1.34
CA ILE A 79 -24.92 -13.78 0.05
C ILE A 79 -24.64 -12.43 0.76
N SER A 80 -23.91 -11.52 0.11
CA SER A 80 -23.54 -10.23 0.71
C SER A 80 -24.75 -9.37 1.08
N SER A 81 -25.85 -9.46 0.34
CA SER A 81 -27.08 -8.70 0.65
C SER A 81 -27.85 -9.26 1.86
N ARG A 82 -27.54 -10.48 2.30
CA ARG A 82 -28.26 -11.19 3.38
C ARG A 82 -27.52 -11.22 4.70
N ILE A 83 -26.22 -10.95 4.70
CA ILE A 83 -25.42 -10.91 5.91
C ILE A 83 -24.96 -9.47 6.17
N PRO A 84 -25.68 -8.72 7.03
CA PRO A 84 -25.30 -7.37 7.39
C PRO A 84 -23.88 -7.31 7.98
N GLY A 85 -23.10 -6.29 7.61
CA GLY A 85 -21.76 -6.07 8.17
C GLY A 85 -20.65 -6.97 7.63
N ILE A 86 -20.94 -7.90 6.71
CA ILE A 86 -19.90 -8.72 6.06
C ILE A 86 -19.53 -8.13 4.70
N SER A 87 -18.24 -7.87 4.50
CA SER A 87 -17.75 -7.38 3.22
C SER A 87 -17.88 -8.44 2.13
N ARG A 88 -18.21 -8.01 0.91
CA ARG A 88 -18.24 -8.89 -0.27
C ARG A 88 -16.94 -9.66 -0.47
N VAL A 89 -15.79 -9.08 -0.11
CA VAL A 89 -14.48 -9.75 -0.18
C VAL A 89 -14.42 -10.98 0.74
N ARG A 90 -15.00 -10.90 1.95
CA ARG A 90 -15.08 -12.05 2.87
C ARG A 90 -15.97 -13.16 2.33
N VAL A 91 -17.11 -12.82 1.74
CA VAL A 91 -17.97 -13.79 1.04
C VAL A 91 -17.23 -14.47 -0.10
N GLN A 92 -16.48 -13.69 -0.91
CA GLN A 92 -15.68 -14.24 -1.99
C GLN A 92 -14.57 -15.17 -1.49
N PHE A 93 -13.98 -14.87 -0.33
CA PHE A 93 -13.04 -15.77 0.33
C PHE A 93 -13.72 -17.09 0.70
N SER A 94 -14.87 -17.06 1.40
CA SER A 94 -15.64 -18.27 1.73
C SER A 94 -15.95 -19.13 0.50
N ILE A 95 -16.33 -18.52 -0.61
CA ILE A 95 -16.58 -19.23 -1.87
C ILE A 95 -15.30 -19.93 -2.36
N ARG A 96 -14.17 -19.21 -2.47
CA ARG A 96 -12.89 -19.78 -2.92
C ARG A 96 -12.35 -20.86 -1.97
N SER A 97 -12.67 -20.75 -0.69
CA SER A 97 -12.31 -21.71 0.36
C SER A 97 -13.24 -22.93 0.41
N GLY A 98 -14.24 -23.03 -0.49
CA GLY A 98 -15.16 -24.17 -0.53
C GLY A 98 -16.13 -24.23 0.65
N LEU A 99 -16.33 -23.11 1.35
CA LEU A 99 -17.23 -22.94 2.49
C LEU A 99 -18.66 -22.54 2.08
N VAL A 100 -18.94 -22.56 0.77
CA VAL A 100 -20.25 -22.24 0.20
C VAL A 100 -20.73 -23.41 -0.64
N THR A 101 -21.98 -23.81 -0.43
CA THR A 101 -22.65 -24.84 -1.21
C THR A 101 -23.96 -24.33 -1.79
N VAL A 102 -24.31 -24.84 -2.97
CA VAL A 102 -25.61 -24.63 -3.61
C VAL A 102 -26.20 -26.01 -3.92
N ASN A 103 -27.39 -26.29 -3.38
CA ASN A 103 -28.06 -27.59 -3.48
C ASN A 103 -27.13 -28.75 -3.05
N GLY A 104 -26.38 -28.53 -1.96
CA GLY A 104 -25.41 -29.49 -1.42
C GLY A 104 -24.09 -29.62 -2.20
N ARG A 105 -23.89 -28.89 -3.31
CA ARG A 105 -22.66 -28.92 -4.10
C ARG A 105 -21.76 -27.74 -3.75
N LYS A 106 -20.49 -27.98 -3.43
CA LYS A 106 -19.50 -26.92 -3.18
C LYS A 106 -19.30 -26.05 -4.41
N ILE A 107 -19.31 -24.74 -4.20
CA ILE A 107 -19.11 -23.73 -5.24
C ILE A 107 -17.81 -22.99 -4.96
N GLU A 108 -16.86 -23.06 -5.89
CA GLU A 108 -15.57 -22.34 -5.81
C GLU A 108 -15.54 -21.09 -6.70
N LYS A 109 -16.45 -21.02 -7.68
CA LYS A 109 -16.52 -19.92 -8.64
C LYS A 109 -17.36 -18.78 -8.08
N VAL A 110 -16.70 -17.67 -7.73
CA VAL A 110 -17.32 -16.42 -7.24
C VAL A 110 -18.42 -15.88 -8.16
N SER A 111 -18.31 -16.11 -9.48
CA SER A 111 -19.28 -15.66 -10.46
C SER A 111 -20.41 -16.67 -10.72
N HIS A 112 -20.58 -17.70 -9.89
CA HIS A 112 -21.68 -18.64 -10.00
C HIS A 112 -23.02 -17.89 -9.88
N ILE A 113 -23.99 -18.26 -10.70
CA ILE A 113 -25.30 -17.62 -10.77
C ILE A 113 -26.31 -18.52 -10.08
N VAL A 114 -26.98 -17.99 -9.06
CA VAL A 114 -28.07 -18.66 -8.35
C VAL A 114 -29.41 -18.29 -8.96
N LYS A 115 -30.37 -19.21 -8.92
CA LYS A 115 -31.72 -19.10 -9.47
C LYS A 115 -32.75 -19.37 -8.39
N GLY A 116 -33.98 -18.89 -8.60
CA GLY A 116 -35.11 -19.16 -7.70
C GLY A 116 -35.27 -20.67 -7.45
N GLY A 117 -35.37 -21.04 -6.16
CA GLY A 117 -35.41 -22.42 -5.69
C GLY A 117 -34.06 -23.03 -5.29
N ASP A 118 -32.93 -22.37 -5.59
CA ASP A 118 -31.63 -22.86 -5.13
C ASP A 118 -31.48 -22.69 -3.61
N VAL A 119 -31.01 -23.74 -2.94
CA VAL A 119 -30.68 -23.73 -1.50
C VAL A 119 -29.21 -23.39 -1.35
N VAL A 120 -28.91 -22.26 -0.73
CA VAL A 120 -27.53 -21.77 -0.53
C VAL A 120 -27.16 -21.90 0.95
N SER A 121 -26.06 -22.61 1.21
CA SER A 121 -25.45 -22.68 2.54
C SER A 121 -24.06 -22.06 2.47
N CYS A 122 -23.77 -21.11 3.35
CA CYS A 122 -22.52 -20.35 3.40
C CYS A 122 -22.03 -20.25 4.83
N MET A 123 -20.78 -20.65 5.05
CA MET A 123 -20.04 -20.36 6.26
C MET A 123 -19.08 -19.20 5.98
N VAL A 124 -19.25 -18.09 6.71
CA VAL A 124 -18.30 -16.99 6.75
C VAL A 124 -17.47 -17.11 8.02
N PRO A 125 -16.18 -17.51 7.94
CA PRO A 125 -15.33 -17.63 9.11
C PRO A 125 -15.26 -16.32 9.89
N GLU A 126 -15.22 -16.41 11.22
CA GLU A 126 -14.93 -15.28 12.09
C GLU A 126 -13.51 -14.76 11.79
N LEU A 127 -13.35 -13.44 11.80
CA LEU A 127 -12.01 -12.85 11.66
C LEU A 127 -11.25 -13.11 12.96
N GLN A 128 -10.26 -13.98 12.89
CA GLN A 128 -9.31 -14.13 13.96
C GLN A 128 -8.58 -12.79 14.17
N PRO A 129 -8.48 -12.31 15.42
CA PRO A 129 -7.69 -11.14 15.72
C PRO A 129 -6.22 -11.29 15.23
N LEU A 130 -5.66 -10.33 14.47
CA LEU A 130 -4.24 -10.27 14.12
C LEU A 130 -3.37 -9.99 15.35
N LYS A 131 -3.08 -10.99 16.18
CA LYS A 131 -2.20 -10.83 17.32
C LYS A 131 -0.74 -10.69 16.85
N ALA A 132 -0.05 -9.64 17.31
CA ALA A 132 1.40 -9.57 17.19
C ALA A 132 2.03 -10.43 18.29
N GLU A 133 2.90 -11.35 17.94
CA GLU A 133 3.76 -12.06 18.91
C GLU A 133 5.18 -11.46 18.86
N PRO A 134 5.96 -11.51 19.95
CA PRO A 134 7.36 -11.12 19.93
C PRO A 134 8.16 -11.94 18.93
N GLU A 135 8.98 -11.29 18.11
CA GLU A 135 9.89 -11.96 17.16
C GLU A 135 11.30 -11.38 17.28
N GLU A 136 12.31 -12.25 17.21
CA GLU A 136 13.71 -11.87 17.22
C GLU A 136 14.14 -11.29 15.86
N ILE A 137 13.78 -10.03 15.64
CA ILE A 137 14.11 -9.27 14.44
C ILE A 137 15.06 -8.13 14.84
N PRO A 138 16.27 -8.04 14.24
CA PRO A 138 17.20 -6.97 14.55
C PRO A 138 16.61 -5.58 14.30
N LEU A 139 16.73 -4.70 15.30
CA LEU A 139 16.36 -3.29 15.19
C LEU A 139 17.60 -2.44 14.94
N ASN A 140 17.52 -1.52 13.98
CA ASN A 140 18.51 -0.44 13.86
C ASN A 140 18.15 0.67 14.85
N ILE A 141 18.75 0.61 16.03
CA ILE A 141 18.47 1.53 17.15
C ILE A 141 19.37 2.76 17.02
N VAL A 142 18.76 3.93 16.91
CA VAL A 142 19.45 5.23 16.84
C VAL A 142 19.62 5.82 18.24
N TYR A 143 18.64 5.59 19.12
CA TYR A 143 18.69 6.03 20.51
C TYR A 143 17.76 5.17 21.35
N GLU A 144 18.16 4.88 22.59
CA GLU A 144 17.32 4.18 23.55
C GLU A 144 17.64 4.62 24.97
N ASP A 145 16.59 4.85 25.77
CA ASP A 145 16.67 5.02 27.22
C ASP A 145 15.54 4.25 27.92
N ALA A 146 15.22 4.61 29.17
CA ALA A 146 14.15 3.96 29.93
C ALA A 146 12.73 4.28 29.41
N GLN A 147 12.54 5.38 28.68
CA GLN A 147 11.26 5.96 28.33
C GLN A 147 10.94 5.81 26.83
N VAL A 148 11.95 5.98 25.97
CA VAL A 148 11.79 6.01 24.53
C VAL A 148 12.83 5.17 23.80
N LEU A 149 12.43 4.70 22.63
CA LEU A 149 13.28 4.02 21.67
C LEU A 149 13.10 4.73 20.30
N VAL A 150 14.20 5.13 19.68
CA VAL A 150 14.21 5.70 18.33
C VAL A 150 14.89 4.71 17.40
N VAL A 151 14.17 4.25 16.39
CA VAL A 151 14.66 3.27 15.41
C VAL A 151 14.72 3.86 14.01
N ASN A 152 15.69 3.43 13.23
CA ASN A 152 15.71 3.62 11.78
C ASN A 152 15.05 2.42 11.11
N LYS A 153 13.76 2.54 10.78
CA LYS A 153 13.00 1.47 10.13
C LYS A 153 13.53 1.25 8.71
N PRO A 154 13.92 0.02 8.33
CA PRO A 154 14.29 -0.26 6.94
C PRO A 154 13.09 -0.10 6.02
N ALA A 155 13.35 0.08 4.72
CA ALA A 155 12.31 -0.06 3.72
C ALA A 155 11.78 -1.51 3.69
N HIS A 156 10.60 -1.71 3.14
CA HIS A 156 9.89 -3.00 3.00
C HIS A 156 9.35 -3.61 4.31
N MET A 157 9.73 -3.11 5.48
CA MET A 157 9.15 -3.50 6.76
C MET A 157 7.84 -2.74 7.04
N VAL A 158 6.79 -3.48 7.40
CA VAL A 158 5.51 -2.91 7.87
C VAL A 158 5.62 -2.56 9.35
N VAL A 159 4.98 -1.46 9.78
CA VAL A 159 4.98 -1.08 11.20
C VAL A 159 4.09 -2.00 12.05
N HIS A 160 2.82 -2.19 11.65
CA HIS A 160 1.84 -2.99 12.37
C HIS A 160 1.44 -4.24 11.59
N PRO A 161 1.06 -5.34 12.27
CA PRO A 161 0.38 -6.45 11.62
C PRO A 161 -0.79 -5.97 10.75
N ALA A 162 -0.85 -6.46 9.54
CA ALA A 162 -1.88 -6.12 8.57
C ALA A 162 -2.21 -7.36 7.71
N PRO A 163 -3.37 -7.39 7.02
CA PRO A 163 -3.65 -8.45 6.06
C PRO A 163 -2.50 -8.63 5.07
N GLY A 164 -1.96 -9.87 4.99
CA GLY A 164 -0.80 -10.22 4.16
C GLY A 164 0.58 -9.94 4.78
N ASN A 165 0.66 -9.29 5.95
CA ASN A 165 1.88 -9.10 6.74
C ASN A 165 1.52 -9.23 8.22
N ALA A 166 1.14 -10.44 8.64
CA ALA A 166 0.66 -10.71 10.01
C ALA A 166 1.80 -10.77 11.05
N ASN A 167 2.99 -11.15 10.61
CA ASN A 167 4.23 -11.29 11.36
C ASN A 167 5.36 -10.52 10.65
N GLY A 168 6.57 -10.51 11.22
CA GLY A 168 7.72 -9.84 10.61
C GLY A 168 7.61 -8.30 10.59
N THR A 169 6.78 -7.73 11.47
CA THR A 169 6.54 -6.28 11.53
C THR A 169 7.41 -5.60 12.59
N LEU A 170 7.53 -4.28 12.51
CA LEU A 170 8.27 -3.51 13.52
C LEU A 170 7.71 -3.71 14.93
N VAL A 171 6.39 -3.87 15.07
CA VAL A 171 5.76 -4.19 16.36
C VAL A 171 6.26 -5.53 16.90
N ASN A 172 6.39 -6.57 16.07
CA ASN A 172 6.90 -7.88 16.51
C ASN A 172 8.33 -7.76 17.06
N ALA A 173 9.17 -6.99 16.37
CA ALA A 173 10.54 -6.70 16.78
C ALA A 173 10.62 -5.92 18.09
N ILE A 174 9.79 -4.87 18.24
CA ILE A 174 9.72 -4.03 19.45
C ILE A 174 9.22 -4.82 20.66
N LEU A 175 8.21 -5.67 20.46
CA LEU A 175 7.69 -6.54 21.53
C LEU A 175 8.81 -7.42 22.12
N ASN A 176 9.65 -8.00 21.25
CA ASN A 176 10.79 -8.80 21.66
C ASN A 176 11.87 -7.97 22.35
N HIS A 177 12.29 -6.86 21.73
CA HIS A 177 13.39 -6.02 22.23
C HIS A 177 13.06 -5.33 23.57
N CYS A 178 11.89 -4.70 23.65
CA CYS A 178 11.48 -3.96 24.83
C CYS A 178 10.78 -4.83 25.89
N GLN A 179 10.59 -6.13 25.61
CA GLN A 179 9.88 -7.07 26.49
C GLN A 179 8.48 -6.56 26.90
N LEU A 180 7.80 -5.90 25.96
CA LEU A 180 6.48 -5.30 26.21
C LEU A 180 5.39 -6.38 26.22
N PRO A 181 4.32 -6.21 27.02
CA PRO A 181 3.24 -7.19 27.10
C PRO A 181 2.54 -7.38 25.75
N VAL A 182 2.37 -8.65 25.35
CA VAL A 182 1.73 -9.06 24.09
C VAL A 182 0.23 -8.81 24.16
N CYS A 183 -0.35 -8.16 23.15
CA CYS A 183 -1.78 -7.85 23.14
C CYS A 183 -2.43 -8.09 21.77
N ALA A 184 -3.68 -8.58 21.79
CA ALA A 184 -4.43 -9.06 20.61
C ALA A 184 -5.22 -7.95 19.87
N TYR A 185 -5.41 -8.08 18.55
CA TYR A 185 -6.06 -7.08 17.66
C TYR A 185 -7.20 -7.69 16.85
N ILE A 186 -8.44 -7.18 16.84
CA ILE A 186 -9.46 -7.54 15.83
C ILE A 186 -9.44 -6.57 14.63
N ASP A 187 -9.38 -7.11 13.42
CA ASP A 187 -9.59 -6.35 12.18
C ASP A 187 -11.08 -6.00 12.04
N ARG A 188 -11.49 -4.80 12.48
CA ARG A 188 -12.77 -4.26 12.05
C ARG A 188 -12.59 -3.79 10.62
N SER A 189 -13.05 -4.60 9.68
CA SER A 189 -13.29 -4.22 8.30
C SER A 189 -14.42 -3.19 8.20
N ASP A 190 -14.27 -2.05 8.87
CA ASP A 190 -14.98 -0.83 8.59
C ASP A 190 -13.93 0.27 8.39
N SER A 191 -13.98 0.81 7.18
CA SER A 191 -13.24 1.95 6.67
C SER A 191 -13.19 3.12 7.67
N SER A 192 -12.07 3.26 8.37
CA SER A 192 -11.62 4.50 8.99
C SER A 192 -10.16 4.32 9.34
N ASP A 193 -9.30 5.08 8.66
CA ASP A 193 -7.86 5.08 8.89
C ASP A 193 -7.60 5.44 10.37
N ASN A 194 -7.07 4.52 11.19
CA ASN A 194 -6.95 4.77 12.63
C ASN A 194 -5.66 5.53 12.98
N GLU A 195 -5.59 6.79 12.53
CA GLU A 195 -4.86 7.89 13.21
C GLU A 195 -5.83 8.81 13.99
N ASP A 196 -7.11 8.43 14.10
CA ASP A 196 -8.17 9.37 14.46
C ASP A 196 -8.76 9.24 15.87
N TYR A 197 -8.24 8.36 16.73
CA TYR A 197 -8.79 8.25 18.09
C TYR A 197 -8.33 9.34 19.08
N VAL A 198 -7.55 10.33 18.63
CA VAL A 198 -7.08 11.42 19.51
C VAL A 198 -7.65 12.80 19.11
N ASN A 199 -8.44 12.91 18.04
CA ASN A 199 -8.97 14.19 17.54
C ASN A 199 -10.50 14.22 17.45
N SER A 200 -11.19 13.97 18.57
CA SER A 200 -12.58 14.41 18.75
C SER A 200 -12.66 15.33 19.98
N PRO A 201 -13.17 16.57 19.85
CA PRO A 201 -13.29 17.52 20.96
C PRO A 201 -14.67 17.38 21.61
N GLU A 202 -15.04 16.20 22.09
CA GLU A 202 -16.21 16.03 22.96
C GLU A 202 -15.90 14.91 23.94
N ASN A 203 -15.23 15.27 25.04
CA ASN A 203 -15.36 14.58 26.31
C ASN A 203 -15.27 15.68 27.36
N THR A 204 -16.44 16.22 27.67
CA THR A 204 -16.69 16.93 28.91
C THR A 204 -16.20 16.06 30.06
N VAL A 205 -15.42 16.70 30.92
CA VAL A 205 -15.10 16.29 32.28
C VAL A 205 -16.38 15.76 32.93
N ASP A 206 -16.37 14.50 33.36
CA ASP A 206 -17.17 14.06 34.50
C ASP A 206 -16.51 12.83 35.14
N ASP A 207 -15.88 13.15 36.25
CA ASP A 207 -15.93 12.50 37.55
C ASP A 207 -15.40 11.07 37.75
N PHE A 208 -14.50 11.02 38.73
CA PHE A 208 -13.91 9.86 39.33
C PHE A 208 -14.90 9.33 40.37
N SER A 209 -15.77 8.39 39.99
CA SER A 209 -16.44 7.56 41.00
C SER A 209 -16.70 6.13 40.52
N SER A 210 -16.46 5.23 41.45
CA SER A 210 -16.60 3.79 41.40
C SER A 210 -17.91 3.31 40.78
N GLU A 211 -17.84 2.42 39.79
CA GLU A 211 -18.56 1.14 39.81
C GLU A 211 -18.13 0.20 38.69
N PHE A 212 -17.73 -1.00 39.12
CA PHE A 212 -17.35 -2.14 38.31
C PHE A 212 -18.59 -2.64 37.56
N ASN A 213 -18.67 -2.43 36.24
CA ASN A 213 -19.64 -3.16 35.41
C ASN A 213 -18.95 -3.81 34.21
N SER A 214 -18.89 -5.14 34.28
CA SER A 214 -18.37 -6.08 33.29
C SER A 214 -19.17 -6.00 31.98
N SER A 215 -18.78 -5.06 31.12
CA SER A 215 -19.12 -5.02 29.70
C SER A 215 -17.79 -5.00 28.93
N LYS A 216 -17.49 -6.09 28.22
CA LYS A 216 -16.21 -6.35 27.54
C LYS A 216 -15.91 -5.31 26.43
N THR A 217 -15.37 -4.17 26.79
CA THR A 217 -14.62 -3.29 25.88
C THR A 217 -13.17 -3.79 25.81
N LYS A 218 -12.85 -4.58 24.78
CA LYS A 218 -11.45 -4.98 24.51
C LYS A 218 -10.66 -3.76 24.04
N ALA A 219 -9.84 -3.20 24.92
CA ALA A 219 -8.85 -2.18 24.59
C ALA A 219 -7.80 -2.75 23.61
N PHE A 220 -7.51 -2.01 22.53
CA PHE A 220 -6.53 -2.40 21.51
C PHE A 220 -5.17 -1.78 21.84
N VAL A 221 -4.13 -2.60 21.88
CA VAL A 221 -2.80 -2.17 22.34
C VAL A 221 -1.86 -1.96 21.16
N ARG A 222 -1.30 -0.75 21.08
CA ARG A 222 -0.15 -0.40 20.24
C ARG A 222 1.03 -0.27 21.19
N PRO A 223 1.86 -1.31 21.36
CA PRO A 223 2.96 -1.26 22.34
C PRO A 223 3.95 -0.19 21.90
N GLY A 224 3.82 1.01 22.48
CA GLY A 224 4.68 2.14 22.23
C GLY A 224 4.51 2.90 20.92
N ILE A 225 3.73 2.41 19.96
CA ILE A 225 3.64 3.04 18.63
C ILE A 225 2.62 4.18 18.62
N VAL A 226 3.13 5.41 18.51
CA VAL A 226 2.36 6.65 18.45
C VAL A 226 2.22 7.23 17.03
N HIS A 227 2.99 6.73 16.07
CA HIS A 227 2.95 7.13 14.66
C HIS A 227 3.52 6.03 13.76
N ARG A 228 3.40 6.18 12.43
CA ARG A 228 3.76 5.13 11.46
C ARG A 228 4.47 5.66 10.22
N LEU A 229 5.19 4.75 9.57
CA LEU A 229 5.75 4.90 8.23
C LEU A 229 5.12 3.86 7.30
N ASP A 230 4.99 4.20 6.01
CA ASP A 230 4.55 3.26 4.99
C ASP A 230 5.56 2.12 4.83
N LYS A 231 5.11 0.97 4.30
CA LYS A 231 5.96 -0.19 4.03
C LYS A 231 7.20 0.18 3.21
N GLY A 232 7.04 0.96 2.13
CA GLY A 232 8.13 1.39 1.25
C GLY A 232 8.95 2.59 1.77
N THR A 233 8.58 3.19 2.90
CA THR A 233 9.27 4.36 3.46
C THR A 233 10.25 3.89 4.54
N SER A 234 11.52 4.31 4.44
CA SER A 234 12.53 4.07 5.48
C SER A 234 12.69 5.27 6.41
N GLY A 235 13.42 5.11 7.51
CA GLY A 235 13.85 6.22 8.37
C GLY A 235 13.30 6.19 9.80
N LEU A 236 13.41 7.34 10.47
CA LEU A 236 13.23 7.46 11.92
C LEU A 236 11.79 7.24 12.40
N LEU A 237 11.66 6.50 13.48
CA LEU A 237 10.41 6.28 14.21
C LEU A 237 10.69 6.25 15.72
N VAL A 238 10.01 7.10 16.50
CA VAL A 238 9.98 7.03 17.97
C VAL A 238 8.91 6.05 18.49
N VAL A 239 9.27 5.30 19.51
CA VAL A 239 8.48 4.29 20.21
C VAL A 239 8.52 4.62 21.71
N ALA A 240 7.36 4.64 22.37
CA ALA A 240 7.26 4.73 23.82
C ALA A 240 7.48 3.37 24.49
N LYS A 241 8.31 3.31 25.53
CA LYS A 241 8.57 2.08 26.28
C LYS A 241 7.61 1.86 27.47
N ASN A 242 6.82 2.88 27.81
CA ASN A 242 5.82 2.82 28.88
C ASN A 242 4.61 3.72 28.58
N GLU A 243 3.57 3.60 29.41
CA GLU A 243 2.29 4.31 29.25
C GLU A 243 2.43 5.84 29.35
N HIS A 244 3.18 6.34 30.35
CA HIS A 244 3.45 7.77 30.51
C HIS A 244 4.07 8.37 29.25
N SER A 245 5.11 7.70 28.72
CA SER A 245 5.78 8.12 27.48
C SER A 245 4.87 8.05 26.28
N HIS A 246 4.01 7.03 26.20
CA HIS A 246 3.04 6.90 25.12
C HIS A 246 2.04 8.06 25.12
N LEU A 247 1.46 8.39 26.27
CA LEU A 247 0.51 9.51 26.40
C LEU A 247 1.15 10.85 26.02
N HIS A 248 2.34 11.15 26.55
CA HIS A 248 3.04 12.40 26.27
C HIS A 248 3.46 12.54 24.80
N LEU A 249 3.98 11.46 24.18
CA LEU A 249 4.32 11.49 22.77
C LEU A 249 3.05 11.58 21.88
N ALA A 250 1.99 10.86 22.22
CA ALA A 250 0.72 10.92 21.49
C ALA A 250 0.13 12.34 21.53
N GLU A 251 0.19 13.02 22.67
CA GLU A 251 -0.20 14.42 22.80
C GLU A 251 0.66 15.34 21.92
N GLN A 252 1.98 15.14 21.88
CA GLN A 252 2.84 15.92 21.00
C GLN A 252 2.51 15.72 19.51
N PHE A 253 2.17 14.49 19.09
CA PHE A 253 1.68 14.21 17.74
C PHE A 253 0.33 14.90 17.46
N LYS A 254 -0.59 14.84 18.42
CA LYS A 254 -1.91 15.49 18.36
C LYS A 254 -1.78 17.01 18.20
N MET A 255 -0.94 17.62 19.01
CA MET A 255 -0.66 19.07 19.02
C MET A 255 0.28 19.51 17.90
N HIS A 256 0.73 18.59 17.04
CA HIS A 256 1.62 18.85 15.91
C HIS A 256 2.93 19.56 16.30
N THR A 257 3.42 19.30 17.51
CA THR A 257 4.67 19.89 18.04
C THR A 257 5.92 19.11 17.63
N ILE A 258 5.75 17.87 17.18
CA ILE A 258 6.85 17.00 16.72
C ILE A 258 7.39 17.48 15.39
N TYR A 259 8.71 17.67 15.35
CA TYR A 259 9.46 17.97 14.15
C TYR A 259 9.67 16.69 13.32
N ARG A 260 9.21 16.69 12.07
CA ARG A 260 9.38 15.59 11.12
C ARG A 260 9.85 16.13 9.78
N LEU A 261 11.04 15.73 9.36
CA LEU A 261 11.61 16.05 8.06
C LEU A 261 11.82 14.78 7.25
N TYR A 262 11.26 14.76 6.04
CA TYR A 262 11.44 13.70 5.07
C TYR A 262 12.18 14.23 3.86
N ILE A 263 12.89 13.35 3.18
CA ILE A 263 13.48 13.60 1.87
C ILE A 263 12.88 12.65 0.85
N SER A 264 12.70 13.13 -0.37
CA SER A 264 12.20 12.32 -1.47
C SER A 264 12.84 12.68 -2.80
N LEU A 265 12.80 11.75 -3.75
CA LEU A 265 13.06 12.04 -5.16
C LEU A 265 11.73 12.08 -5.92
N THR A 266 11.40 13.20 -6.56
CA THR A 266 10.18 13.37 -7.37
C THR A 266 10.47 13.18 -8.85
N SER A 267 9.47 12.71 -9.61
CA SER A 267 9.42 12.75 -11.06
C SER A 267 8.96 14.14 -11.48
N GLY A 268 9.87 14.92 -12.05
CA GLY A 268 9.70 16.36 -12.25
C GLY A 268 10.07 17.21 -11.03
N VAL A 269 10.04 18.53 -11.23
CA VAL A 269 10.34 19.54 -10.19
C VAL A 269 9.04 20.24 -9.77
N PRO A 270 8.67 20.22 -8.48
CA PRO A 270 7.54 20.99 -7.98
C PRO A 270 7.64 22.47 -8.36
N SER A 271 6.53 23.05 -8.82
CA SER A 271 6.41 24.48 -9.11
C SER A 271 5.20 25.06 -8.37
N PRO A 272 5.38 26.06 -7.49
CA PRO A 272 6.65 26.71 -7.12
C PRO A 272 7.64 25.76 -6.41
N GLY A 273 8.93 26.09 -6.39
CA GLY A 273 9.98 25.25 -5.80
C GLY A 273 9.92 25.11 -4.27
N SER A 274 9.06 25.85 -3.60
CA SER A 274 8.75 25.65 -2.19
C SER A 274 7.34 26.15 -1.90
N GLY A 275 6.68 25.54 -0.91
CA GLY A 275 5.34 25.95 -0.53
C GLY A 275 4.77 25.17 0.63
N ARG A 276 3.53 25.49 0.98
CA ARG A 276 2.71 24.72 1.91
C ARG A 276 1.51 24.17 1.14
N ILE A 277 1.36 22.86 1.15
CA ILE A 277 0.19 22.17 0.62
C ILE A 277 -0.71 21.81 1.80
N GLU A 278 -1.94 22.31 1.73
CA GLU A 278 -2.98 22.11 2.74
C GLU A 278 -4.23 21.61 2.03
N ILE A 279 -4.23 20.32 1.72
CA ILE A 279 -5.31 19.69 0.95
C ILE A 279 -5.72 18.42 1.70
N PRO A 280 -7.00 18.30 2.09
CA PRO A 280 -7.49 17.12 2.79
C PRO A 280 -7.23 15.83 2.02
N ILE A 281 -6.98 14.75 2.75
CA ILE A 281 -6.74 13.43 2.19
C ILE A 281 -7.88 12.49 2.55
N ALA A 282 -8.37 11.76 1.55
CA ALA A 282 -9.35 10.68 1.72
C ALA A 282 -8.89 9.43 0.98
N ARG A 283 -9.56 8.29 1.22
CA ARG A 283 -9.44 7.12 0.34
C ARG A 283 -9.89 7.46 -1.07
N ASP A 284 -9.16 6.97 -2.07
CA ASP A 284 -9.55 7.13 -3.47
C ASP A 284 -10.75 6.23 -3.80
N SER A 285 -11.78 6.81 -4.44
CA SER A 285 -13.02 6.12 -4.80
C SER A 285 -12.83 5.05 -5.88
N ASN A 286 -11.85 5.23 -6.77
CA ASN A 286 -11.55 4.31 -7.87
C ASN A 286 -10.48 3.29 -7.48
N ASN A 287 -9.64 3.61 -6.50
CA ASN A 287 -8.58 2.71 -6.03
C ASN A 287 -8.48 2.66 -4.51
N ARG A 288 -9.11 1.63 -3.91
CA ARG A 288 -9.16 1.42 -2.45
C ARG A 288 -7.81 1.33 -1.72
N THR A 289 -6.70 1.08 -2.42
CA THR A 289 -5.34 1.03 -1.82
C THR A 289 -4.62 2.38 -1.88
N ARG A 290 -5.17 3.35 -2.62
CA ARG A 290 -4.63 4.69 -2.81
C ARG A 290 -5.35 5.70 -1.94
N MET A 291 -4.62 6.73 -1.51
CA MET A 291 -5.17 7.92 -0.89
C MET A 291 -5.18 9.05 -1.93
N ALA A 292 -6.15 9.95 -1.87
CA ALA A 292 -6.28 11.06 -2.80
C ALA A 292 -6.33 12.37 -2.02
N ALA A 293 -5.56 13.36 -2.47
CA ALA A 293 -5.70 14.74 -2.04
C ALA A 293 -6.94 15.33 -2.72
N ILE A 294 -7.99 15.57 -1.95
CA ILE A 294 -9.31 15.98 -2.44
C ILE A 294 -9.36 17.50 -2.48
N SER A 295 -9.46 18.06 -3.68
CA SER A 295 -9.66 19.50 -3.92
C SER A 295 -11.06 19.74 -4.49
N GLY A 296 -11.68 20.87 -4.15
CA GLY A 296 -13.00 21.30 -4.65
C GLY A 296 -14.17 21.08 -3.68
N SER A 297 -15.39 21.27 -4.19
CA SER A 297 -16.65 21.30 -3.40
C SER A 297 -17.15 19.92 -2.94
N ASN A 298 -16.60 18.82 -3.48
CA ASN A 298 -16.94 17.46 -3.09
C ASN A 298 -15.96 16.90 -2.06
N ILE A 299 -15.79 17.62 -0.95
CA ILE A 299 -15.07 17.08 0.22
C ILE A 299 -15.92 15.93 0.74
N SER A 300 -15.49 14.70 0.43
CA SER A 300 -16.08 13.49 1.00
C SER A 300 -16.16 13.64 2.51
N ARG A 301 -17.24 13.15 3.14
CA ARG A 301 -17.39 13.15 4.62
C ARG A 301 -16.19 12.52 5.34
N ASN A 302 -15.41 11.70 4.64
CA ASN A 302 -14.27 10.98 5.20
C ASN A 302 -12.90 11.63 4.86
N ALA A 303 -12.89 12.80 4.23
CA ALA A 303 -11.64 13.53 3.95
C ALA A 303 -11.12 14.18 5.24
N ARG A 304 -9.82 14.06 5.47
CA ARG A 304 -9.18 14.51 6.70
C ARG A 304 -8.14 15.57 6.42
N TYR A 305 -8.10 16.56 7.31
CA TYR A 305 -7.12 17.62 7.25
C TYR A 305 -5.70 17.07 7.13
N ALA A 306 -4.98 17.57 6.12
CA ALA A 306 -3.60 17.22 5.86
C ALA A 306 -2.81 18.43 5.40
N ALA A 307 -1.65 18.65 6.02
CA ALA A 307 -0.76 19.77 5.71
C ALA A 307 0.71 19.34 5.70
N SER A 308 1.42 19.77 4.66
CA SER A 308 2.85 19.55 4.48
C SER A 308 3.51 20.81 3.92
N ARG A 309 4.71 21.13 4.39
CA ARG A 309 5.58 22.11 3.72
C ARG A 309 6.60 21.37 2.90
N TYR A 310 6.92 21.88 1.72
CA TYR A 310 7.93 21.30 0.85
C TYR A 310 8.91 22.36 0.36
N LYS A 311 10.14 21.91 0.07
CA LYS A 311 11.19 22.72 -0.54
C LYS A 311 12.04 21.84 -1.45
N VAL A 312 12.16 22.23 -2.72
CA VAL A 312 13.12 21.67 -3.66
C VAL A 312 14.51 22.06 -3.20
N VAL A 313 15.35 21.04 -3.02
CA VAL A 313 16.75 21.18 -2.60
C VAL A 313 17.66 21.19 -3.81
N GLU A 314 17.40 20.30 -4.75
CA GLU A 314 18.23 20.08 -5.93
C GLU A 314 17.35 19.59 -7.08
N ALA A 315 17.56 20.12 -8.29
CA ALA A 315 16.89 19.67 -9.50
C ALA A 315 17.88 18.88 -10.37
N PHE A 316 17.39 17.83 -11.01
CA PHE A 316 18.18 16.91 -11.82
C PHE A 316 17.63 16.80 -13.23
N ALA A 317 18.48 16.35 -14.16
CA ALA A 317 18.08 15.97 -15.51
C ALA A 317 17.22 17.05 -16.19
N ALA A 318 17.70 18.30 -16.21
CA ALA A 318 16.99 19.47 -16.74
C ALA A 318 15.53 19.60 -16.26
N GLY A 319 15.29 19.27 -14.98
CA GLY A 319 13.96 19.28 -14.38
C GLY A 319 13.16 17.98 -14.54
N GLY A 320 13.82 16.89 -14.94
CA GLY A 320 13.24 15.54 -14.99
C GLY A 320 13.03 14.91 -13.62
N ALA A 321 13.78 15.34 -12.60
CA ALA A 321 13.59 14.92 -11.22
C ALA A 321 14.04 16.00 -10.23
N ALA A 322 13.68 15.86 -8.97
CA ALA A 322 14.16 16.74 -7.90
C ALA A 322 14.34 16.01 -6.57
N LEU A 323 15.33 16.44 -5.78
CA LEU A 323 15.41 16.17 -4.36
C LEU A 323 14.54 17.19 -3.62
N VAL A 324 13.59 16.69 -2.83
CA VAL A 324 12.60 17.53 -2.14
C VAL A 324 12.60 17.21 -0.66
N HIS A 325 12.68 18.25 0.16
CA HIS A 325 12.44 18.19 1.60
C HIS A 325 10.95 18.38 1.89
N TRP A 326 10.41 17.57 2.81
CA TRP A 326 9.04 17.65 3.28
C TRP A 326 9.02 17.78 4.80
N ARG A 327 8.44 18.87 5.32
CA ARG A 327 8.13 19.03 6.74
C ARG A 327 6.66 18.73 6.98
N LEU A 328 6.38 17.71 7.78
CA LEU A 328 5.01 17.29 8.07
C LEU A 328 4.41 18.04 9.26
N GLU A 329 3.26 18.69 9.04
CA GLU A 329 2.41 19.23 10.10
C GLU A 329 1.45 18.14 10.59
N THR A 330 0.87 17.37 9.68
CA THR A 330 0.00 16.20 9.96
C THR A 330 0.61 14.87 9.50
N GLY A 331 0.02 13.74 9.89
CA GLY A 331 0.54 12.38 9.62
C GLY A 331 -0.41 11.41 8.90
N ARG A 332 -1.13 11.83 7.85
CA ARG A 332 -2.11 10.96 7.18
C ARG A 332 -1.45 9.83 6.38
N THR A 333 -2.17 8.71 6.21
CA THR A 333 -1.73 7.58 5.37
C THR A 333 -1.30 8.09 3.99
N HIS A 334 -0.11 7.69 3.54
CA HIS A 334 0.47 8.10 2.25
C HIS A 334 0.54 9.63 2.01
N GLN A 335 0.54 10.48 3.05
CA GLN A 335 0.34 11.92 2.90
C GLN A 335 1.29 12.59 1.90
N ILE A 336 2.60 12.38 2.05
CA ILE A 336 3.61 12.96 1.15
C ILE A 336 3.39 12.50 -0.28
N ARG A 337 3.07 11.22 -0.48
CA ARG A 337 2.89 10.61 -1.80
C ARG A 337 1.65 11.17 -2.51
N ALA A 338 0.54 11.32 -1.78
CA ALA A 338 -0.68 11.93 -2.29
C ALA A 338 -0.49 13.42 -2.61
N HIS A 339 0.19 14.17 -1.73
CA HIS A 339 0.53 15.58 -1.97
C HIS A 339 1.47 15.77 -3.16
N ALA A 340 2.55 14.98 -3.27
CA ALA A 340 3.46 15.02 -4.41
C ALA A 340 2.74 14.71 -5.73
N LYS A 341 1.83 13.73 -5.74
CA LYS A 341 0.97 13.45 -6.90
C LYS A 341 0.06 14.63 -7.23
N HIS A 342 -0.53 15.25 -6.22
CA HIS A 342 -1.40 16.41 -6.38
C HIS A 342 -0.64 17.60 -7.00
N LEU A 343 0.61 17.82 -6.59
CA LEU A 343 1.51 18.82 -7.19
C LEU A 343 1.98 18.46 -8.61
N GLY A 344 1.49 17.36 -9.20
CA GLY A 344 1.89 16.88 -10.53
C GLY A 344 3.28 16.24 -10.58
N THR A 345 3.95 16.07 -9.45
CA THR A 345 5.34 15.60 -9.34
C THR A 345 5.46 14.42 -8.38
N PRO A 346 4.85 13.26 -8.72
CA PRO A 346 4.84 12.08 -7.85
C PRO A 346 6.25 11.56 -7.57
N LEU A 347 6.41 10.77 -6.51
CA LEU A 347 7.72 10.23 -6.13
C LEU A 347 8.24 9.22 -7.17
N LEU A 348 9.55 9.22 -7.44
CA LEU A 348 10.21 8.17 -8.22
C LEU A 348 10.06 6.82 -7.49
N GLY A 349 9.85 5.76 -8.28
CA GLY A 349 9.64 4.40 -7.76
C GLY A 349 8.29 4.17 -7.07
N ASP A 350 7.41 5.18 -7.02
CA ASP A 350 6.07 5.04 -6.47
C ASP A 350 5.07 4.61 -7.54
N GLU A 351 4.95 3.30 -7.78
CA GLU A 351 4.06 2.79 -8.83
C GLU A 351 2.57 3.09 -8.59
N LEU A 352 2.17 3.27 -7.32
CA LEU A 352 0.77 3.54 -6.95
C LEU A 352 0.33 4.96 -7.37
N TYR A 353 1.25 5.92 -7.35
CA TYR A 353 0.97 7.34 -7.62
C TYR A 353 1.65 7.84 -8.90
N GLY A 354 2.90 7.47 -9.11
CA GLY A 354 3.77 7.88 -10.22
C GLY A 354 3.58 7.09 -11.51
N GLY A 355 2.90 5.95 -11.47
CA GLY A 355 2.71 5.08 -12.64
C GLY A 355 3.89 4.12 -12.85
N THR A 356 3.94 3.49 -14.02
CA THR A 356 4.93 2.43 -14.30
C THR A 356 6.35 2.98 -14.46
N LYS A 357 7.36 2.13 -14.27
CA LYS A 357 8.77 2.44 -14.59
C LYS A 357 8.95 3.01 -16.00
N GLY A 358 8.18 2.52 -16.97
CA GLY A 358 8.22 3.03 -18.36
C GLY A 358 7.82 4.51 -18.48
N LEU A 359 6.87 4.97 -17.67
CA LEU A 359 6.49 6.39 -17.65
C LEU A 359 7.61 7.26 -17.06
N ALA A 360 8.19 6.83 -15.94
CA ALA A 360 9.34 7.52 -15.34
C ALA A 360 10.53 7.59 -16.31
N LEU A 361 10.79 6.49 -17.02
CA LEU A 361 11.83 6.41 -18.05
C LEU A 361 11.61 7.43 -19.17
N SER A 362 10.38 7.51 -19.70
CA SER A 362 10.03 8.44 -20.77
C SER A 362 10.26 9.90 -20.35
N LEU A 363 9.79 10.27 -19.16
CA LEU A 363 9.92 11.62 -18.62
C LEU A 363 11.38 12.04 -18.39
N LEU A 364 12.22 11.10 -17.91
CA LEU A 364 13.64 11.37 -17.68
C LEU A 364 14.44 11.40 -19.00
N LYS A 365 14.17 10.48 -19.94
CA LYS A 365 14.85 10.46 -21.25
C LYS A 365 14.56 11.70 -22.08
N ALA A 366 13.34 12.23 -22.00
CA ALA A 366 12.95 13.46 -22.70
C ALA A 366 13.76 14.69 -22.26
N ARG A 367 14.37 14.65 -21.05
CA ARG A 367 15.14 15.76 -20.47
C ARG A 367 16.61 15.41 -20.21
N THR A 368 17.10 14.33 -20.84
CA THR A 368 18.50 13.90 -20.72
C THR A 368 19.08 13.62 -22.10
N PRO A 369 20.39 13.82 -22.29
CA PRO A 369 21.02 13.57 -23.58
C PRO A 369 20.96 12.08 -23.95
N PRO A 370 20.87 11.72 -25.24
CA PRO A 370 20.83 10.32 -25.69
C PRO A 370 21.96 9.45 -25.15
N SER A 371 23.16 10.01 -24.96
CA SER A 371 24.30 9.31 -24.36
C SER A 371 24.07 8.84 -22.92
N SER A 372 23.15 9.47 -22.19
CA SER A 372 22.81 9.11 -20.81
C SER A 372 21.60 8.17 -20.72
N HIS A 373 20.92 7.88 -21.83
CA HIS A 373 19.70 7.06 -21.84
C HIS A 373 19.93 5.64 -21.33
N GLY A 374 21.13 5.08 -21.54
CA GLY A 374 21.55 3.81 -20.94
C GLY A 374 21.54 3.87 -19.41
N HIS A 375 22.28 4.82 -18.83
CA HIS A 375 22.33 5.04 -17.38
C HIS A 375 20.97 5.37 -16.76
N VAL A 376 20.13 6.15 -17.45
CA VAL A 376 18.76 6.45 -16.99
C VAL A 376 17.92 5.16 -16.97
N SER A 377 18.07 4.29 -17.97
CA SER A 377 17.31 3.03 -18.04
C SER A 377 17.71 2.06 -16.93
N GLU A 378 19.02 1.96 -16.66
CA GLU A 378 19.56 1.19 -15.53
C GLU A 378 19.07 1.77 -14.19
N MET A 379 19.19 3.08 -13.98
CA MET A 379 18.71 3.75 -12.77
C MET A 379 17.22 3.50 -12.50
N VAL A 380 16.38 3.59 -13.54
CA VAL A 380 14.93 3.36 -13.40
C VAL A 380 14.61 1.89 -13.12
N SER A 381 15.41 0.94 -13.60
CA SER A 381 15.17 -0.49 -13.31
C SER A 381 15.35 -0.80 -11.83
N MET A 382 16.28 -0.12 -11.15
CA MET A 382 16.57 -0.23 -9.71
C MET A 382 15.51 0.38 -8.78
N LEU A 383 14.54 1.14 -9.30
CA LEU A 383 13.46 1.72 -8.48
C LEU A 383 12.47 0.64 -8.02
N GLU A 384 12.53 0.20 -6.76
CA GLU A 384 11.63 -0.85 -6.25
C GLU A 384 10.55 -0.34 -5.28
N ARG A 385 10.69 0.91 -4.85
CA ARG A 385 9.81 1.53 -3.85
C ARG A 385 9.76 3.04 -4.06
N PRO A 386 8.79 3.73 -3.45
CA PRO A 386 8.82 5.19 -3.38
C PRO A 386 10.16 5.66 -2.80
N CYS A 387 10.88 6.51 -3.53
CA CYS A 387 12.07 7.20 -3.02
C CYS A 387 11.65 8.22 -1.96
N LEU A 388 11.39 7.73 -0.75
CA LEU A 388 10.97 8.51 0.42
C LEU A 388 11.69 7.98 1.66
N HIS A 389 12.20 8.90 2.47
CA HIS A 389 12.94 8.60 3.69
C HIS A 389 12.64 9.62 4.79
N ALA A 390 12.32 9.14 6.00
CA ALA A 390 12.13 9.95 7.20
C ALA A 390 13.49 10.31 7.80
N GLN A 391 14.07 11.42 7.34
CA GLN A 391 15.45 11.80 7.62
C GLN A 391 15.66 12.31 9.04
N SER A 392 14.77 13.15 9.56
CA SER A 392 14.94 13.76 10.88
C SER A 392 13.65 13.74 11.70
N LEU A 393 13.80 13.50 13.00
CA LEU A 393 12.71 13.41 13.96
C LEU A 393 13.12 14.15 15.24
N GLY A 394 12.29 15.10 15.68
CA GLY A 394 12.52 15.83 16.92
C GLY A 394 11.26 15.96 17.77
N PHE A 395 11.41 15.82 19.07
CA PHE A 395 10.32 15.81 20.05
C PHE A 395 10.87 16.22 21.43
N LYS A 396 9.98 16.64 22.34
CA LYS A 396 10.34 16.80 23.74
C LYS A 396 10.33 15.44 24.42
N HIS A 397 11.42 15.09 25.08
CA HIS A 397 11.54 13.86 25.82
C HIS A 397 10.43 13.78 26.89
N PRO A 398 9.63 12.70 26.95
CA PRO A 398 8.40 12.67 27.75
C PRO A 398 8.64 12.79 29.26
N TYR A 399 9.82 12.41 29.75
CA TYR A 399 10.17 12.48 31.18
C TYR A 399 10.98 13.73 31.55
N SER A 400 12.08 14.00 30.83
CA SER A 400 12.97 15.14 31.15
C SER A 400 12.48 16.48 30.60
N GLY A 401 11.59 16.48 29.60
CA GLY A 401 11.12 17.70 28.93
C GLY A 401 12.12 18.34 27.97
N GLU A 402 13.37 17.84 27.92
CA GLU A 402 14.41 18.33 27.00
C GLU A 402 14.03 18.06 25.54
N TYR A 403 14.36 19.00 24.65
CA TYR A 403 14.13 18.80 23.23
C TYR A 403 15.23 17.94 22.62
N MET A 404 14.83 16.83 22.01
CA MET A 404 15.73 15.90 21.33
C MET A 404 15.50 15.96 19.83
N CYS A 405 16.56 15.80 19.04
CA CYS A 405 16.47 15.73 17.58
C CYS A 405 17.47 14.71 17.05
N PHE A 406 16.98 13.81 16.21
CA PHE A 406 17.76 12.74 15.59
C PHE A 406 17.74 12.91 14.07
N SER A 407 18.81 12.48 13.42
CA SER A 407 18.92 12.42 11.97
C SER A 407 19.58 11.11 11.53
N CYS A 408 19.09 10.51 10.45
CA CYS A 408 19.75 9.38 9.79
C CYS A 408 19.90 9.64 8.29
N PRO A 409 21.01 9.21 7.67
CA PRO A 409 21.14 9.27 6.22
C PRO A 409 20.16 8.28 5.55
N PRO A 410 19.75 8.57 4.30
CA PRO A 410 18.96 7.61 3.54
C PRO A 410 19.73 6.31 3.31
N PRO A 411 19.02 5.17 3.18
CA PRO A 411 19.62 3.88 2.83
C PRO A 411 20.33 3.89 1.47
N ASP A 412 21.18 2.89 1.25
CA ASP A 412 22.04 2.78 0.06
C ASP A 412 21.26 2.80 -1.25
N ASP A 413 20.11 2.14 -1.30
CA ASP A 413 19.25 2.11 -2.50
C ASP A 413 18.79 3.51 -2.92
N PHE A 414 18.41 4.36 -1.97
CA PHE A 414 18.04 5.76 -2.23
C PHE A 414 19.28 6.58 -2.60
N THR A 415 20.37 6.39 -1.87
CA THR A 415 21.64 7.12 -2.07
C THR A 415 22.24 6.85 -3.45
N GLU A 416 22.19 5.60 -3.93
CA GLU A 416 22.65 5.22 -5.25
C GLU A 416 21.85 5.92 -6.36
N ILE A 417 20.51 5.93 -6.27
CA ILE A 417 19.67 6.63 -7.24
C ILE A 417 19.96 8.14 -7.24
N LEU A 418 20.12 8.75 -6.06
CA LEU A 418 20.49 10.16 -5.93
C LEU A 418 21.84 10.47 -6.60
N ASN A 419 22.85 9.63 -6.37
CA ASN A 419 24.17 9.80 -6.96
C ASN A 419 24.17 9.63 -8.49
N ARG A 420 23.35 8.70 -9.00
CA ARG A 420 23.16 8.51 -10.44
C ARG A 420 22.47 9.72 -11.08
N LEU A 421 21.44 10.29 -10.45
CA LEU A 421 20.79 11.53 -10.91
C LEU A 421 21.77 12.71 -10.96
N ARG A 422 22.61 12.88 -9.94
CA ARG A 422 23.68 13.89 -9.92
C ARG A 422 24.67 13.70 -11.06
N SER A 423 25.11 12.46 -11.28
CA SER A 423 26.07 12.12 -12.34
C SER A 423 25.49 12.43 -13.73
N ILE A 424 24.24 12.05 -13.99
CA ILE A 424 23.52 12.34 -15.24
C ILE A 424 23.42 13.86 -15.48
N THR A 425 23.16 14.62 -14.42
CA THR A 425 23.01 16.09 -14.49
C THR A 425 24.34 16.79 -14.76
N ASN A 426 25.43 16.36 -14.12
CA ASN A 426 26.77 16.92 -14.34
C ASN A 426 27.31 16.66 -15.76
N HIS A 427 26.92 15.54 -16.39
CA HIS A 427 27.25 15.29 -17.79
C HIS A 427 26.49 16.20 -18.76
N HIS A 428 25.33 16.71 -18.37
CA HIS A 428 24.55 17.65 -19.17
C HIS A 428 25.14 19.06 -19.09
N SER A 429 25.40 19.58 -17.89
CA SER A 429 25.94 20.94 -17.69
C SER A 429 27.31 21.16 -18.33
N ARG A 430 28.18 20.13 -18.34
CA ARG A 430 29.49 20.20 -19.04
C ARG A 430 29.38 20.25 -20.57
N ARG A 431 28.26 19.82 -21.17
CA ARG A 431 28.02 19.96 -22.61
C ARG A 431 27.40 21.29 -22.96
N ASP A 432 26.49 21.80 -22.14
CA ASP A 432 25.88 23.11 -22.39
C ASP A 432 26.96 24.21 -22.33
N CYS A 433 27.88 24.16 -21.35
CA CYS A 433 29.05 25.06 -21.34
C CYS A 433 30.00 24.87 -22.54
N LYS A 434 30.10 23.65 -23.11
CA LYS A 434 30.92 23.43 -24.33
C LYS A 434 30.23 23.88 -25.61
N MET A 435 28.90 23.88 -25.65
CA MET A 435 28.14 24.40 -26.79
C MET A 435 28.05 25.93 -26.75
N GLU A 436 27.88 26.53 -25.56
CA GLU A 436 27.95 27.99 -25.38
C GLU A 436 29.35 28.54 -25.73
N MET A 437 30.43 27.85 -25.32
CA MET A 437 31.78 28.23 -25.74
C MET A 437 32.01 28.07 -27.25
N SER A 438 31.29 27.18 -27.95
CA SER A 438 31.41 27.01 -29.40
C SER A 438 30.54 27.98 -30.22
N GLU A 439 29.60 28.69 -29.58
CA GLU A 439 28.85 29.78 -30.21
C GLU A 439 29.55 31.15 -30.01
N GLU A 440 30.32 31.35 -28.93
CA GLU A 440 31.18 32.53 -28.76
C GLU A 440 32.42 32.52 -29.68
N ASP A 441 32.96 31.35 -30.04
CA ASP A 441 34.07 31.22 -31.01
C ASP A 441 33.64 31.39 -32.48
N ALA A 442 32.35 31.56 -32.76
CA ALA A 442 31.82 31.80 -34.12
C ALA A 442 31.61 33.30 -34.43
N LEU A 443 31.97 34.21 -33.52
CA LEU A 443 31.77 35.65 -33.68
C LEU A 443 33.05 36.47 -33.83
N ASP A 444 34.15 35.87 -34.33
CA ASP A 444 35.43 36.58 -34.52
C ASP A 444 36.10 36.36 -35.91
N GLN A 445 35.30 36.10 -36.94
CA GLN A 445 35.75 36.08 -38.35
C GLN A 445 35.18 37.20 -39.24
N PHE A 446 34.66 38.27 -38.64
CA PHE A 446 34.42 39.53 -39.35
C PHE A 446 34.86 40.70 -38.46
N VAL A 447 36.09 41.16 -38.70
CA VAL A 447 36.68 42.51 -38.53
C VAL A 447 38.12 42.38 -38.03
N SER A 448 39.06 42.35 -38.98
CA SER A 448 40.28 43.19 -39.04
C SER A 448 41.13 42.79 -40.23
#